data_AF-A0A846X5A0-F1
#
_entry.id   AF-A0A846X5A0-F1
#
_cell.length_a   1.000
_cell.length_b   1.000
_cell.length_c   1.000
_cell.angle_alpha   90.00
_cell.angle_beta   90.00
_cell.angle_gamma   90.00
#
_symmetry.space_group_name_H-M   'P 1'
#
loop_
_entity.id
_entity.type
_entity.pdbx_description
1 polymer ?
#
loop_
_entity_poly.entity_id
_entity_poly.type
_entity_poly.pdbx_seq_one_letter_code
_entity_poly.pdbx_strand_id
1 'polypeptide(L)'
;MRSTGNRATPELRAATCAHVQQLLDTTAMSRWAAVKAAAEHIPFSPNAVVRWCDEAGVDRDPESVAVRELQARLEAAKAFTQAVTQQEVNF
;
A
#
# COMPACT_ATOMS: atom_id res chain seq x y z
N MET A 1 -11.25 -26.19 30.57
CA MET A 1 -10.27 -25.15 30.22
C MET A 1 -10.94 -24.16 29.27
N ARG A 2 -11.20 -22.94 29.73
CA ARG A 2 -11.82 -21.90 28.89
C ARG A 2 -10.75 -21.38 27.93
N SER A 3 -10.97 -21.57 26.63
CA SER A 3 -10.19 -20.93 25.59
C SER A 3 -10.30 -19.42 25.80
N THR A 4 -9.26 -18.80 26.37
CA THR A 4 -9.12 -17.35 26.40
C THR A 4 -8.96 -16.92 24.96
N GLY A 5 -10.09 -16.63 24.31
CA GLY A 5 -10.12 -16.11 22.95
C GLY A 5 -9.20 -14.91 22.90
N ASN A 6 -8.06 -15.06 22.22
CA ASN A 6 -7.01 -14.06 22.14
C ASN A 6 -7.59 -12.89 21.33
N ARG A 7 -8.26 -11.95 22.00
CA ARG A 7 -8.86 -10.78 21.34
C ARG A 7 -7.74 -9.77 21.14
N ALA A 8 -7.53 -9.34 19.90
CA ALA A 8 -6.62 -8.24 19.59
C ALA A 8 -7.04 -6.99 20.39
N THR A 9 -6.06 -6.39 21.07
CA THR A 9 -6.28 -5.12 21.76
C THR A 9 -6.53 -4.00 20.73
N PRO A 10 -7.25 -2.92 21.10
CA PRO A 10 -7.48 -1.79 20.20
C PRO A 10 -6.19 -1.20 19.63
N GLU A 11 -5.13 -1.14 20.45
CA GLU A 11 -3.83 -0.58 20.08
C GLU A 11 -3.16 -1.44 19.02
N LEU A 12 -3.22 -2.78 19.16
CA LEU A 12 -2.69 -3.69 18.18
C LEU A 12 -3.42 -3.54 16.84
N ARG A 13 -4.75 -3.45 16.84
CA ARG A 13 -5.54 -3.25 15.62
C ARG A 13 -5.15 -1.94 14.93
N ALA A 14 -5.09 -0.84 15.69
CA ALA A 14 -4.73 0.47 15.16
C ALA A 14 -3.31 0.46 14.55
N ALA A 15 -2.34 -0.15 15.24
CA ALA A 15 -0.97 -0.27 14.75
C ALA A 15 -0.90 -1.13 13.47
N THR A 16 -1.61 -2.25 13.41
CA THR A 16 -1.67 -3.10 12.21
C THR A 16 -2.29 -2.35 11.03
N CYS A 17 -3.42 -1.65 11.23
CA CYS A 17 -4.06 -0.86 10.18
C CYS A 17 -3.16 0.28 9.67
N ALA A 18 -2.47 0.99 10.58
CA ALA A 18 -1.52 2.03 10.22
C ALA A 18 -0.35 1.47 9.37
N HIS A 19 0.16 0.29 9.73
CA HIS A 19 1.21 -0.37 8.96
C HIS A 19 0.72 -0.78 7.55
N VAL A 20 -0.50 -1.32 7.43
CA VAL A 20 -1.10 -1.64 6.12
C VAL A 20 -1.24 -0.37 5.26
N GLN A 21 -1.73 0.74 5.84
CA GLN A 21 -1.83 2.01 5.12
C GLN A 21 -0.46 2.48 4.64
N GLN A 22 0.55 2.47 5.51
CA GLN A 22 1.91 2.84 5.15
C GLN A 22 2.47 1.98 4.00
N LEU A 23 2.21 0.67 4.00
CA LEU A 23 2.62 -0.21 2.89
C LEU A 23 1.92 0.17 1.58
N LEU A 24 0.64 0.49 1.62
CA LEU A 24 -0.12 0.92 0.44
C LEU A 24 0.36 2.27 -0.10
N ASP A 25 0.76 3.17 0.79
CA ASP A 25 1.27 4.48 0.45
C ASP A 25 2.72 4.42 -0.02
N THR A 26 3.56 3.54 0.48
CA THR A 26 5.00 3.53 0.11
C THR A 26 5.34 2.58 -1.03
N THR A 27 4.46 1.63 -1.34
CA THR A 27 4.73 0.58 -2.33
C THR A 27 3.65 0.54 -3.41
N ALA A 28 3.89 -0.25 -4.47
CA ALA A 28 2.91 -0.58 -5.50
C ALA A 28 2.04 -1.81 -5.15
N MET A 29 2.18 -2.39 -3.96
CA MET A 29 1.51 -3.64 -3.57
C MET A 29 -0.02 -3.53 -3.55
N SER A 30 -0.72 -4.63 -3.79
CA SER A 30 -2.18 -4.65 -3.58
C SER A 30 -2.53 -4.63 -2.09
N ARG A 31 -3.76 -4.22 -1.77
CA ARG A 31 -4.32 -4.29 -0.39
C ARG A 31 -4.14 -5.66 0.24
N TRP A 32 -4.40 -6.72 -0.50
CA TRP A 32 -4.22 -8.10 -0.02
C TRP A 32 -2.76 -8.44 0.30
N ALA A 33 -1.81 -7.99 -0.53
CA ALA A 33 -0.40 -8.23 -0.29
C ALA A 33 0.11 -7.45 0.94
N ALA A 34 -0.33 -6.20 1.12
CA ALA A 34 -0.02 -5.40 2.30
C ALA A 34 -0.59 -6.02 3.59
N VAL A 35 -1.83 -6.53 3.53
CA VAL A 35 -2.46 -7.23 4.66
C VAL A 35 -1.71 -8.52 5.01
N LYS A 36 -1.29 -9.32 4.03
CA LYS A 36 -0.48 -10.52 4.27
C LYS A 36 0.83 -10.19 4.97
N ALA A 37 1.55 -9.19 4.47
CA ALA A 37 2.80 -8.73 5.06
C ALA A 37 2.60 -8.27 6.52
N ALA A 38 1.55 -7.49 6.80
CA ALA A 38 1.25 -7.07 8.16
C ALA A 38 0.86 -8.25 9.09
N ALA A 39 0.16 -9.25 8.57
CA ALA A 39 -0.27 -10.42 9.32
C ALA A 39 0.88 -11.37 9.70
N GLU A 40 2.01 -11.36 8.99
CA GLU A 40 3.20 -12.17 9.32
C GLU A 40 3.82 -11.82 10.68
N HIS A 41 3.54 -10.62 11.19
CA HIS A 41 4.13 -10.11 12.43
C HIS A 41 3.21 -10.21 13.65
N ILE A 42 2.00 -10.76 13.52
CA ILE A 42 1.00 -10.81 14.60
C ILE A 42 0.33 -12.20 14.69
N PRO A 43 -0.20 -12.61 15.86
CA PRO A 43 -0.83 -13.92 16.03
C PRO A 43 -2.26 -13.98 15.46
N PHE A 44 -2.56 -13.21 14.42
CA PHE A 44 -3.88 -13.09 13.82
C PHE A 44 -3.83 -13.38 12.32
N SER A 45 -4.89 -13.99 11.80
CA SER A 45 -4.94 -14.35 10.38
C SER A 45 -5.07 -13.09 9.50
N PRO A 46 -4.61 -13.15 8.24
CA PRO A 46 -4.82 -12.07 7.27
C PRO A 46 -6.30 -11.65 7.15
N ASN A 47 -7.23 -12.60 7.24
CA ASN A 47 -8.67 -12.30 7.18
C ASN A 47 -9.15 -11.47 8.38
N ALA A 48 -8.56 -11.64 9.57
CA ALA A 48 -8.88 -10.79 10.71
C ALA A 48 -8.39 -9.36 10.48
N VAL A 49 -7.21 -9.21 9.88
CA VAL A 49 -6.63 -7.91 9.51
C VAL A 49 -7.44 -7.22 8.42
N VAL A 50 -7.90 -7.95 7.38
CA VAL A 50 -8.81 -7.39 6.36
C VAL A 50 -10.01 -6.74 7.04
N ARG A 51 -10.66 -7.45 7.97
CA ARG A 51 -11.84 -6.92 8.67
C ARG A 51 -11.51 -5.66 9.46
N TRP A 52 -10.36 -5.61 10.14
CA TRP A 52 -9.96 -4.38 10.87
C TRP A 52 -9.70 -3.21 9.91
N CYS A 53 -9.06 -3.47 8.77
CA CYS A 53 -8.84 -2.48 7.73
C CYS A 53 -10.16 -1.98 7.12
N ASP A 54 -11.15 -2.85 6.92
CA ASP A 54 -12.49 -2.46 6.46
C ASP A 54 -13.21 -1.58 7.50
N GLU A 55 -13.16 -1.96 8.78
CA GLU A 55 -13.73 -1.19 9.90
C GLU A 55 -13.06 0.20 10.03
N ALA A 56 -11.76 0.30 9.74
CA ALA A 56 -10.98 1.53 9.83
C ALA A 56 -10.97 2.37 8.54
N GLY A 57 -11.58 1.89 7.45
CA GLY A 57 -11.55 2.58 6.15
C GLY A 57 -10.15 2.65 5.52
N VAL A 58 -9.26 1.70 5.83
CA VAL A 58 -7.93 1.61 5.23
C VAL A 58 -8.04 1.13 3.79
N ASP A 59 -7.80 2.06 2.88
CA ASP A 59 -7.72 1.82 1.45
C ASP A 59 -6.69 2.77 0.81
N ARG A 60 -6.37 2.53 -0.46
CA ARG A 60 -5.65 3.54 -1.23
C ARG A 60 -6.58 4.69 -1.54
N ASP A 61 -6.13 5.89 -1.21
CA ASP A 61 -6.77 7.12 -1.67
C ASP A 61 -6.77 7.15 -3.21
N PRO A 62 -7.94 7.14 -3.88
CA PRO A 62 -8.03 7.16 -5.34
C PRO A 62 -7.38 8.41 -5.94
N GLU A 63 -7.35 9.56 -5.24
CA GLU A 63 -6.63 10.74 -5.71
C GLU A 63 -5.12 10.52 -5.69
N SER A 64 -4.58 9.89 -4.65
CA SER A 64 -3.16 9.52 -4.55
C SER A 64 -2.73 8.55 -5.67
N VAL A 65 -3.61 7.63 -6.06
CA VAL A 65 -3.38 6.72 -7.20
C VAL A 65 -3.32 7.48 -8.52
N ALA A 66 -4.30 8.36 -8.77
CA ALA A 66 -4.34 9.17 -9.98
C ALA A 66 -3.12 10.10 -10.11
N VAL A 67 -2.70 10.74 -9.01
CA VAL A 67 -1.51 11.61 -8.98
C VAL A 67 -0.24 10.82 -9.29
N ARG A 68 -0.07 9.62 -8.73
CA ARG A 68 1.10 8.76 -9.04
C ARG A 68 1.12 8.31 -10.48
N GLU A 69 -0.04 7.94 -11.03
CA GLU A 69 -0.13 7.55 -12.43
C GLU A 69 0.23 8.71 -13.35
N LEU A 70 -0.27 9.92 -13.07
CA LEU A 70 0.08 11.13 -13.79
C LEU A 70 1.57 11.45 -13.68
N GLN A 71 2.17 11.34 -12.48
CA GLN A 71 3.60 11.52 -12.27
C GLN A 71 4.43 10.50 -13.06
N ALA A 72 4.04 9.22 -13.05
CA ALA A 72 4.73 8.18 -13.82
C ALA A 72 4.67 8.44 -15.32
N ARG A 73 3.52 8.89 -15.85
CA ARG A 73 3.39 9.30 -17.26
C ARG A 73 4.27 10.50 -17.58
N LEU A 74 4.36 11.47 -16.68
CA LEU A 74 5.16 12.68 -16.86
C LEU A 74 6.67 12.36 -16.86
N GLU A 75 7.13 11.49 -15.96
CA GLU A 75 8.51 11.00 -15.95
C GLU A 75 8.85 10.19 -17.21
N ALA A 76 7.94 9.33 -17.68
CA ALA A 76 8.14 8.60 -18.93
C ALA A 76 8.23 9.55 -20.14
N ALA A 77 7.39 10.59 -20.20
CA ALA A 77 7.42 11.59 -21.25
C ALA A 77 8.74 12.39 -21.24
N LYS A 78 9.22 12.80 -20.06
CA LYS A 78 10.53 13.47 -19.92
C LYS A 78 11.68 12.60 -20.42
N ALA A 79 11.71 11.32 -20.01
CA ALA A 79 12.72 10.37 -20.46
C ALA A 79 12.70 10.20 -21.99
N PHE A 80 11.51 10.13 -22.58
CA PHE A 80 11.34 10.04 -24.03
C PHE A 80 11.83 11.30 -24.74
N THR A 81 11.43 12.50 -24.29
CA THR A 81 11.89 13.77 -24.86
C THR A 81 13.41 13.89 -24.78
N GLN A 82 14.02 13.55 -23.64
CA GLN A 82 15.49 13.57 -23.52
C GLN A 82 16.17 12.63 -24.51
N ALA A 83 15.64 11.42 -24.70
CA ALA A 83 16.20 10.45 -25.64
C ALA A 83 16.07 10.92 -27.11
N VAL A 84 14.93 11.49 -27.49
CA VAL A 84 14.69 11.98 -28.87
C VAL A 84 15.51 13.24 -29.17
N THR A 85 15.53 14.21 -28.26
CA THR A 85 16.29 15.46 -28.47
C THR A 85 17.80 15.22 -28.50
N GLN A 86 18.32 14.22 -27.78
CA GLN A 86 19.75 13.83 -27.89
C GLN A 86 20.09 13.17 -29.23
N GLN A 87 19.13 12.57 -29.94
CA GLN A 87 19.36 12.04 -31.28
C GLN A 87 19.44 13.14 -32.34
N GLU A 88 18.74 14.25 -32.18
CA GLU A 88 18.73 15.35 -33.16
C GLU A 88 20.00 16.22 -33.13
N VAL A 89 20.76 16.22 -32.04
CA VAL A 89 22.01 17.00 -31.92
C VAL A 89 23.23 16.28 -32.50
N ASN A 90 23.10 14.99 -32.84
CA ASN A 90 24.18 14.15 -33.37
C ASN A 90 24.17 13.96 -34.90
N PHE A 91 23.43 14.78 -35.64
CA PHE A 91 23.41 14.80 -37.11
C PHE A 91 24.13 16.00 -37.70
#